data_AF-A0A7S3VJE9-F1
#
_entry.id   AF-A0A7S3VJE9-F1
#
_cell.length_a   1.000
_cell.length_b   1.000
_cell.length_c   1.000
_cell.angle_alpha   90.00
_cell.angle_beta   90.00
_cell.angle_gamma   90.00
#
_symmetry.space_group_name_H-M   'P 1'
#
loop_
_entity.id
_entity.type
_entity.pdbx_description
1 polymer ?
#
loop_
_entity_poly.entity_id
_entity_poly.type
_entity_poly.pdbx_seq_one_letter_code
_entity_poly.pdbx_strand_id
1 'polypeptide(L)'
;MKVVGISSNGPGSAKQQLEALRDGENMHTGLVDIVPSLLAFEPQRYGLPPFDDLIGGTIPMVDDPIYIKGEVVAGFGRGSKELGIPTANVASEALRVALSEAVTGIYAGFASVGSDPTPHKMVMSIGYNPFYGNTHKTAEPWILSEFPAPFYGLQIRLVVCSYIRPEANFTSLQALIDRIHEDANQSRRALDHPQLSSFSNDVFLKP
;
A
#
# COMPACT_ATOMS: atom_id res chain seq x y z
N MET A 1 12.66 -9.81 13.88
CA MET A 1 12.24 -10.77 14.91
C MET A 1 11.72 -12.02 14.19
N LYS A 2 12.39 -13.18 14.32
CA LYS A 2 12.04 -14.41 13.60
C LYS A 2 11.22 -15.26 14.58
N VAL A 3 9.90 -15.25 14.49
CA VAL A 3 9.08 -16.18 15.29
C VAL A 3 8.98 -17.47 14.50
N VAL A 4 9.88 -18.39 14.80
CA VAL A 4 9.85 -19.76 14.30
C VAL A 4 9.45 -20.63 15.48
N GLY A 5 8.19 -21.05 15.53
CA GLY A 5 7.75 -22.10 16.44
C GLY A 5 7.96 -23.45 15.77
N ILE A 6 9.04 -24.15 16.09
CA ILE A 6 9.17 -25.59 15.83
C ILE A 6 9.91 -26.25 16.99
N SER A 7 9.30 -27.29 17.55
CA SER A 7 9.93 -28.19 18.51
C SER A 7 10.54 -29.40 17.78
N SER A 8 11.85 -29.56 17.96
CA SER A 8 12.71 -30.74 17.66
C SER A 8 12.95 -31.08 16.16
N ASN A 9 14.08 -31.64 15.71
CA ASN A 9 15.46 -31.81 16.18
C ASN A 9 16.29 -32.15 14.92
N GLY A 10 17.39 -31.44 14.62
CA GLY A 10 18.37 -31.87 13.60
C GLY A 10 19.06 -30.73 12.81
N PRO A 11 20.36 -30.83 12.49
CA PRO A 11 21.12 -29.75 11.86
C PRO A 11 21.01 -29.84 10.33
N GLY A 12 20.00 -29.21 9.75
CA GLY A 12 19.86 -29.00 8.31
C GLY A 12 19.80 -27.51 8.00
N SER A 13 20.48 -27.06 6.94
CA SER A 13 20.42 -25.64 6.54
C SER A 13 18.98 -25.29 6.11
N ALA A 14 18.50 -24.09 6.47
CA ALA A 14 17.12 -23.65 6.22
C ALA A 14 16.66 -23.76 4.75
N LYS A 15 17.61 -23.79 3.80
CA LYS A 15 17.35 -23.96 2.37
C LYS A 15 16.95 -25.40 2.02
N GLN A 16 17.54 -26.39 2.68
CA GLN A 16 17.23 -27.81 2.50
C GLN A 16 15.89 -28.20 3.13
N GLN A 17 15.49 -27.53 4.21
CA GLN A 17 14.17 -27.73 4.83
C GLN A 17 13.02 -27.20 3.96
N LEU A 18 13.26 -26.11 3.21
CA LEU A 18 12.30 -25.56 2.24
C LEU A 18 12.09 -26.45 1.01
N GLU A 19 13.14 -27.15 0.55
CA GLU A 19 13.04 -28.11 -0.56
C GLU A 19 12.37 -29.41 -0.14
N ALA A 20 12.62 -29.91 1.08
CA ALA A 20 11.97 -31.09 1.62
C ALA A 20 10.46 -30.93 1.87
N LEU A 21 9.97 -29.69 2.06
CA LEU A 21 8.53 -29.40 2.18
C LEU A 21 7.77 -29.44 0.83
N ARG A 22 8.49 -29.44 -0.31
CA ARG A 22 7.90 -29.52 -1.66
C ARG A 22 7.63 -30.95 -2.11
N ASP A 23 8.46 -31.88 -1.66
CA ASP A 23 8.38 -33.30 -2.00
C ASP A 23 7.79 -34.04 -0.80
N GLY A 24 6.46 -34.06 -0.76
CA GLY A 24 5.71 -34.48 0.42
C GLY A 24 6.00 -35.90 0.87
N GLU A 25 6.62 -36.05 2.04
CA GLU A 25 6.38 -37.17 2.96
C GLU A 25 6.44 -36.70 4.42
N ASN A 26 5.40 -37.10 5.16
CA ASN A 26 5.15 -37.02 6.61
C ASN A 26 4.40 -35.83 7.22
N MET A 27 3.22 -36.18 7.74
CA MET A 27 2.23 -35.37 8.43
C MET A 27 2.73 -34.79 9.77
N HIS A 28 2.78 -33.47 9.83
CA HIS A 28 2.31 -32.73 11.02
C HIS A 28 1.20 -31.78 10.55
N THR A 29 -0.02 -32.01 11.04
CA THR A 29 -1.25 -31.28 10.73
C THR A 29 -1.27 -29.90 11.41
N GLY A 30 -0.27 -29.07 11.09
CA GLY A 30 -0.28 -27.64 11.40
C GLY A 30 -0.68 -26.86 10.15
N LEU A 31 -1.60 -25.90 10.28
CA LEU A 31 -1.90 -24.96 9.21
C LEU A 31 -0.65 -24.08 9.00
N VAL A 32 0.06 -24.27 7.89
CA VAL A 32 1.10 -23.33 7.45
C VAL A 32 0.43 -22.38 6.46
N ASP A 33 0.17 -21.15 6.89
CA ASP A 33 -0.33 -20.07 6.04
C ASP A 33 0.82 -19.12 5.71
N ILE A 34 0.95 -18.76 4.43
CA ILE A 34 1.99 -17.84 3.95
C ILE A 34 1.33 -16.48 3.75
N VAL A 35 1.62 -15.55 4.66
CA VAL A 35 1.20 -14.16 4.49
C VAL A 35 2.19 -13.38 3.61
N PRO A 36 1.72 -12.52 2.70
CA PRO A 36 2.58 -11.82 1.74
C PRO A 36 3.49 -10.77 2.41
N SER A 37 3.11 -10.29 3.60
CA SER A 37 3.90 -9.36 4.42
C SER A 37 3.42 -9.38 5.86
N LEU A 38 4.22 -8.81 6.77
CA LEU A 38 3.77 -8.58 8.15
C LEU A 38 2.60 -7.60 8.23
N LEU A 39 2.52 -6.65 7.29
CA LEU A 39 1.39 -5.72 7.18
C LEU A 39 0.07 -6.40 6.80
N ALA A 40 0.14 -7.60 6.21
CA ALA A 40 -1.04 -8.41 5.88
C ALA A 40 -1.36 -9.46 6.96
N PHE A 41 -0.63 -9.46 8.08
CA PHE A 41 -0.85 -10.44 9.15
C PHE A 41 -2.07 -10.04 10.00
N GLU A 42 -3.08 -10.92 10.01
CA GLU A 42 -4.29 -10.77 10.80
C GLU A 42 -4.25 -11.71 12.02
N PRO A 43 -3.79 -11.25 13.20
CA PRO A 43 -3.57 -12.10 14.38
C PRO A 43 -4.84 -12.85 14.82
N GLN A 44 -6.01 -12.25 14.60
CA GLN A 44 -7.31 -12.80 15.00
C GLN A 44 -7.64 -14.11 14.26
N ARG A 45 -7.13 -14.29 13.03
CA ARG A 45 -7.27 -15.56 12.29
C ARG A 45 -6.58 -16.74 12.97
N TYR A 46 -5.68 -16.45 13.90
CA TYR A 46 -4.91 -17.43 14.67
C TYR A 46 -5.29 -17.43 16.16
N GLY A 47 -6.41 -16.79 16.52
CA GLY A 47 -6.86 -16.68 17.91
C GLY A 47 -6.05 -15.72 18.78
N LEU A 48 -5.21 -14.88 18.17
CA LEU A 48 -4.48 -13.82 18.86
C LEU A 48 -5.34 -12.53 18.90
N PRO A 49 -5.14 -11.65 19.90
CA PRO A 49 -5.83 -10.37 19.94
C PRO A 49 -5.47 -9.50 18.72
N PRO A 50 -6.38 -8.58 18.32
CA PRO A 50 -6.05 -7.56 17.34
C PRO A 50 -4.84 -6.72 17.77
N PHE A 51 -4.19 -6.08 16.80
CA PHE A 51 -3.28 -5.01 17.12
C PHE A 51 -4.06 -3.80 17.64
N ASP A 52 -3.60 -3.23 18.76
CA ASP A 52 -4.26 -2.09 19.43
C ASP A 52 -3.76 -0.72 18.92
N ASP A 53 -2.84 -0.73 17.96
CA ASP A 53 -2.20 0.46 17.37
C ASP A 53 -2.84 0.88 16.03
N LEU A 54 -3.92 0.23 15.61
CA LEU A 54 -4.63 0.59 14.38
C LEU A 54 -5.35 1.93 14.51
N ILE A 55 -5.22 2.78 13.48
CA ILE A 55 -5.89 4.07 13.39
C ILE A 55 -6.90 4.02 12.25
N GLY A 56 -8.20 4.15 12.56
CA GLY A 56 -9.25 4.11 11.54
C GLY A 56 -9.32 2.80 10.75
N GLY A 57 -8.81 1.69 11.31
CA GLY A 57 -8.70 0.40 10.63
C GLY A 57 -7.47 0.26 9.74
N THR A 58 -6.48 1.14 9.88
CA THR A 58 -5.24 1.16 9.08
C THR A 58 -4.01 1.06 9.99
N ILE A 59 -2.89 0.56 9.45
CA ILE A 59 -1.61 0.47 10.16
C ILE A 59 -0.87 1.81 9.99
N PRO A 60 -0.68 2.60 11.07
CA PRO A 60 0.04 3.86 10.96
C PRO A 60 1.52 3.65 10.66
N MET A 61 2.09 4.47 9.80
CA MET A 61 3.51 4.48 9.43
C MET A 61 4.17 5.78 9.91
N VAL A 62 4.06 6.06 11.22
CA VAL A 62 4.50 7.34 11.80
C VAL A 62 6.02 7.49 11.89
N ASP A 63 6.75 6.38 12.06
CA ASP A 63 8.20 6.39 12.24
C ASP A 63 8.98 6.36 10.92
N ASP A 64 8.37 5.79 9.87
CA ASP A 64 8.98 5.65 8.54
C ASP A 64 7.95 5.88 7.42
N PRO A 65 7.45 7.12 7.26
CA PRO A 65 6.57 7.48 6.16
C PRO A 65 7.33 7.47 4.83
N ILE A 66 6.64 7.13 3.74
CA ILE A 66 7.23 7.13 2.41
C ILE A 66 7.04 8.49 1.75
N TYR A 67 8.12 9.08 1.28
CA TYR A 67 8.13 10.36 0.58
C TYR A 67 8.34 10.16 -0.92
N ILE A 68 7.44 10.70 -1.74
CA ILE A 68 7.51 10.58 -3.21
C ILE A 68 7.35 11.95 -3.84
N LYS A 69 8.27 12.35 -4.71
CA LYS A 69 8.16 13.55 -5.55
C LYS A 69 8.37 13.16 -7.01
N GLY A 70 7.40 13.44 -7.86
CA GLY A 70 7.49 13.11 -9.27
C GLY A 70 6.48 13.84 -10.13
N GLU A 71 6.58 13.67 -11.44
CA GLU A 71 5.64 14.24 -12.39
C GLU A 71 4.40 13.35 -12.54
N VAL A 72 3.23 13.98 -12.68
CA VAL A 72 1.98 13.28 -13.01
C VAL A 72 1.95 12.95 -14.49
N VAL A 73 1.94 11.66 -14.81
CA VAL A 73 1.94 11.15 -16.19
C VAL A 73 0.61 10.51 -16.55
N ALA A 74 0.33 10.40 -17.85
CA ALA A 74 -0.84 9.66 -18.34
C ALA A 74 -0.65 8.15 -18.08
N GLY A 75 -1.68 7.52 -17.52
CA GLY A 75 -1.73 6.06 -17.38
C GLY A 75 -2.21 5.36 -18.66
N PHE A 76 -2.42 4.05 -18.57
CA PHE A 76 -2.87 3.21 -19.71
C PHE A 76 -4.37 3.31 -20.02
N GLY A 77 -5.07 4.34 -19.56
CA GLY A 77 -6.47 4.61 -19.95
C GLY A 77 -7.48 3.52 -19.55
N ARG A 78 -7.28 2.83 -18.41
CA ARG A 78 -8.15 1.72 -17.97
C ARG A 78 -9.55 2.14 -17.46
N GLY A 79 -10.06 3.31 -17.86
CA GLY A 79 -11.42 3.76 -17.52
C GLY A 79 -11.64 4.18 -16.06
N SER A 80 -10.60 4.29 -15.22
CA SER A 80 -10.77 4.64 -13.80
C SER A 80 -11.51 5.97 -13.59
N LYS A 81 -11.31 6.94 -14.49
CA LYS A 81 -12.08 8.19 -14.53
C LYS A 81 -13.58 7.98 -14.79
N GLU A 82 -13.94 7.05 -15.69
CA GLU A 82 -15.34 6.72 -16.00
C GLU A 82 -16.03 5.99 -14.84
N LEU A 83 -15.24 5.35 -13.97
CA LEU A 83 -15.69 4.72 -12.74
C LEU A 83 -15.76 5.69 -11.54
N GLY A 84 -15.45 6.99 -11.73
CA GLY A 84 -15.43 7.97 -10.65
C GLY A 84 -14.20 7.92 -9.73
N ILE A 85 -13.14 7.24 -10.16
CA ILE A 85 -11.91 6.98 -9.39
C ILE A 85 -10.70 7.54 -10.16
N PRO A 86 -10.53 8.87 -10.24
CA PRO A 86 -9.45 9.48 -11.01
C PRO A 86 -8.08 9.30 -10.32
N THR A 87 -7.39 8.21 -10.65
CA THR A 87 -6.01 7.94 -10.21
C THR A 87 -4.99 8.67 -11.09
N ALA A 88 -4.11 9.45 -10.48
CA ALA A 88 -2.91 9.97 -11.13
C ALA A 88 -1.82 8.88 -11.18
N ASN A 89 -0.99 8.85 -12.22
CA ASN A 89 0.19 8.00 -12.26
C ASN A 89 1.44 8.86 -12.01
N VAL A 90 2.38 8.37 -11.21
CA VAL A 90 3.65 9.07 -10.96
C VAL A 90 4.76 8.49 -11.83
N ALA A 91 5.59 9.35 -12.42
CA ALA A 91 6.71 8.94 -13.27
C ALA A 91 7.65 7.94 -12.55
N SER A 92 8.03 6.86 -13.25
CA SER A 92 8.72 5.71 -12.66
C SER A 92 10.09 6.03 -12.06
N GLU A 93 10.81 7.01 -12.58
CA GLU A 93 12.13 7.40 -12.08
C GLU A 93 12.08 7.89 -10.62
N ALA A 94 11.01 8.62 -10.26
CA ALA A 94 10.77 9.08 -8.89
C ALA A 94 10.50 7.93 -7.91
N LEU A 95 10.05 6.77 -8.42
CA LEU A 95 9.54 5.67 -7.60
C LEU A 95 10.60 4.62 -7.28
N ARG A 96 11.65 4.50 -8.10
CA ARG A 96 12.64 3.41 -7.98
C ARG A 96 13.24 3.30 -6.58
N VAL A 97 13.68 4.42 -6.03
CA VAL A 97 14.30 4.45 -4.69
C VAL A 97 13.21 4.48 -3.62
N ALA A 98 12.23 5.37 -3.75
CA ALA A 98 11.18 5.59 -2.73
C ALA A 98 10.35 4.33 -2.44
N LEU A 99 10.13 3.48 -3.44
CA LEU A 99 9.30 2.27 -3.30
C LEU A 99 10.11 0.97 -3.18
N SER A 100 11.44 1.03 -3.18
CA SER A 100 12.29 -0.18 -3.18
C SER A 100 11.90 -1.19 -2.10
N GLU A 101 11.72 -0.72 -0.86
CA GLU A 101 11.32 -1.54 0.30
C GLU A 101 9.81 -1.54 0.59
N ALA A 102 9.02 -0.72 -0.11
CA ALA A 102 7.57 -0.61 0.13
C ALA A 102 6.85 -1.92 -0.20
N VAL A 103 5.99 -2.41 0.68
CA VAL A 103 5.15 -3.59 0.38
C VAL A 103 4.09 -3.20 -0.66
N THR A 104 3.70 -4.10 -1.56
CA THR A 104 2.57 -3.79 -2.47
C THR A 104 1.26 -3.80 -1.71
N GLY A 105 0.32 -2.95 -2.11
CA GLY A 105 -0.95 -2.79 -1.42
C GLY A 105 -1.52 -1.38 -1.54
N ILE A 106 -2.49 -1.11 -0.69
CA ILE A 106 -3.21 0.16 -0.65
C ILE A 106 -2.78 0.96 0.59
N TYR A 107 -2.52 2.24 0.38
CA TYR A 107 -1.98 3.16 1.36
C TYR A 107 -2.83 4.42 1.46
N ALA A 108 -2.66 5.15 2.56
CA ALA A 108 -3.23 6.47 2.80
C ALA A 108 -2.12 7.50 3.05
N GLY A 109 -2.40 8.75 2.70
CA GLY A 109 -1.48 9.85 2.95
C GLY A 109 -1.98 11.19 2.46
N PHE A 110 -1.05 12.11 2.25
CA PHE A 110 -1.32 13.45 1.76
C PHE A 110 -0.59 13.71 0.44
N ALA A 111 -1.20 14.54 -0.40
CA ALA A 111 -0.69 14.93 -1.70
C ALA A 111 -0.75 16.45 -1.87
N SER A 112 0.30 17.05 -2.45
CA SER A 112 0.26 18.41 -2.99
C SER A 112 0.54 18.36 -4.49
N VAL A 113 -0.12 19.24 -5.26
CA VAL A 113 -0.04 19.25 -6.73
C VAL A 113 0.38 20.63 -7.22
N GLY A 114 1.42 20.67 -8.05
CA GLY A 114 1.93 21.90 -8.66
C GLY A 114 2.34 22.92 -7.61
N SER A 115 1.76 24.12 -7.69
CA SER A 115 1.96 25.20 -6.73
C SER A 115 0.79 25.39 -5.77
N ASP A 116 -0.20 24.46 -5.74
CA ASP A 116 -1.28 24.51 -4.76
C ASP A 116 -0.69 24.38 -3.35
N PRO A 117 -0.85 25.39 -2.48
CA PRO A 117 -0.32 25.32 -1.12
C PRO A 117 -1.13 24.38 -0.22
N THR A 118 -2.28 23.88 -0.67
CA THR A 118 -3.19 23.06 0.12
C THR A 118 -2.89 21.57 -0.09
N PRO A 119 -2.47 20.84 0.95
CA PRO A 119 -2.35 19.41 0.85
C PRO A 119 -3.71 18.73 0.97
N HIS A 120 -3.92 17.73 0.14
CA HIS A 120 -5.17 16.96 0.06
C HIS A 120 -4.94 15.54 0.55
N LYS A 121 -5.93 14.95 1.23
CA LYS A 121 -5.90 13.53 1.56
C LYS A 121 -5.88 12.69 0.29
N MET A 122 -5.26 11.52 0.35
CA MET A 122 -5.21 10.59 -0.77
C MET A 122 -5.30 9.13 -0.32
N VAL A 123 -5.78 8.29 -1.22
CA VAL A 123 -5.59 6.84 -1.18
C VAL A 123 -4.70 6.45 -2.36
N MET A 124 -3.79 5.51 -2.18
CA MET A 124 -2.81 5.18 -3.21
C MET A 124 -2.60 3.68 -3.32
N SER A 125 -2.58 3.19 -4.55
CA SER A 125 -2.13 1.83 -4.84
C SER A 125 -0.62 1.82 -5.11
N ILE A 126 0.10 0.89 -4.48
CA ILE A 126 1.46 0.51 -4.83
C ILE A 126 1.41 -0.93 -5.36
N GLY A 127 1.79 -1.12 -6.62
CA GLY A 127 1.80 -2.43 -7.28
C GLY A 127 3.00 -2.59 -8.19
N TYR A 128 3.07 -3.68 -8.95
CA TYR A 128 4.10 -3.89 -9.98
C TYR A 128 3.59 -3.53 -11.38
N ASN A 129 4.49 -3.06 -12.25
CA ASN A 129 4.17 -2.82 -13.65
C ASN A 129 4.39 -4.08 -14.52
N PRO A 130 3.34 -4.70 -15.10
CA PRO A 130 3.48 -5.87 -15.96
C PRO A 130 4.29 -5.61 -17.24
N PHE A 131 4.26 -4.38 -17.77
CA PHE A 131 4.93 -4.02 -19.02
C PHE A 131 6.46 -3.94 -18.90
N TYR A 132 6.98 -3.82 -17.67
CA TYR A 132 8.41 -3.84 -17.38
C TYR A 132 8.81 -5.15 -16.69
N GLY A 133 8.11 -6.25 -16.98
CA GLY A 133 8.42 -7.55 -16.41
C GLY A 133 8.31 -7.62 -14.88
N ASN A 134 7.46 -6.76 -14.28
CA ASN A 134 7.28 -6.65 -12.83
C ASN A 134 8.56 -6.35 -12.04
N THR A 135 9.57 -5.69 -12.64
CA THR A 135 10.81 -5.34 -11.91
C THR A 135 10.71 -4.03 -11.14
N HIS A 136 9.70 -3.21 -11.43
CA HIS A 136 9.54 -1.88 -10.85
C HIS A 136 8.12 -1.68 -10.33
N LYS A 137 8.03 -1.08 -9.14
CA LYS A 137 6.76 -0.71 -8.52
C LYS A 137 6.21 0.58 -9.14
N THR A 138 4.89 0.68 -9.18
CA THR A 138 4.13 1.86 -9.58
C THR A 138 3.42 2.46 -8.37
N ALA A 139 3.09 3.74 -8.47
CA ALA A 139 2.26 4.46 -7.51
C ALA A 139 1.11 5.13 -8.26
N GLU A 140 -0.12 4.82 -7.85
CA GLU A 140 -1.35 5.33 -8.44
C GLU A 140 -2.19 6.03 -7.36
N PRO A 141 -1.86 7.28 -6.98
CA PRO A 141 -2.65 8.04 -6.01
C PRO A 141 -3.98 8.50 -6.61
N TRP A 142 -5.06 8.29 -5.88
CA TRP A 142 -6.31 9.02 -6.01
C TRP A 142 -6.37 10.12 -4.95
N ILE A 143 -6.25 11.36 -5.40
CA ILE A 143 -6.36 12.54 -4.54
C ILE A 143 -7.85 12.77 -4.24
N LEU A 144 -8.19 12.83 -2.96
CA LEU A 144 -9.57 12.83 -2.47
C LEU A 144 -10.18 14.24 -2.43
N SER A 145 -9.94 15.00 -3.50
CA SER A 145 -10.34 16.38 -3.72
C SER A 145 -10.79 16.57 -5.18
N GLU A 146 -11.64 17.57 -5.42
CA GLU A 146 -12.11 17.90 -6.76
C GLU A 146 -11.16 18.89 -7.43
N PHE A 147 -10.72 18.55 -8.64
CA PHE A 147 -9.87 19.41 -9.46
C PHE A 147 -10.66 19.90 -10.68
N PRO A 148 -10.59 21.19 -11.03
CA PRO A 148 -11.35 21.75 -12.16
C PRO A 148 -10.83 21.26 -13.52
N ALA A 149 -9.59 20.77 -13.59
CA ALA A 149 -8.98 20.25 -14.79
C ALA A 149 -7.96 19.14 -14.44
N PRO A 150 -7.63 18.25 -15.40
CA PRO A 150 -6.50 17.34 -15.26
C PRO A 150 -5.18 18.11 -15.03
N PHE A 151 -4.30 17.54 -14.22
CA PHE A 151 -3.02 18.16 -13.81
C PHE A 151 -1.79 17.36 -14.31
N TYR A 152 -1.89 16.77 -15.50
CA TYR A 152 -0.75 16.09 -16.14
C TYR A 152 0.42 17.05 -16.36
N GLY A 153 1.64 16.53 -16.23
CA GLY A 153 2.87 17.32 -16.33
C GLY A 153 3.18 18.16 -15.09
N LEU A 154 2.26 18.27 -14.14
CA LEU A 154 2.54 18.95 -12.87
C LEU A 154 3.33 18.04 -11.94
N GLN A 155 4.18 18.66 -11.12
CA GLN A 155 4.84 17.99 -10.00
C GLN A 155 3.82 17.62 -8.92
N ILE A 156 3.90 16.40 -8.42
CA ILE A 156 3.15 15.92 -7.26
C ILE A 156 4.14 15.53 -6.16
N ARG A 157 3.81 15.88 -4.91
CA ARG A 157 4.53 15.43 -3.71
C ARG A 157 3.57 14.66 -2.83
N LEU A 158 3.98 13.47 -2.42
CA LEU A 158 3.18 12.54 -1.63
C LEU A 158 3.92 12.23 -0.32
N VAL A 159 3.18 12.27 0.78
CA VAL A 159 3.59 11.75 2.09
C VAL A 159 2.67 10.59 2.41
N VAL A 160 3.19 9.37 2.36
CA VAL A 160 2.46 8.14 2.63
C VAL A 160 2.70 7.77 4.09
N CYS A 161 1.66 7.80 4.91
CA CYS A 161 1.81 7.68 6.37
C CYS A 161 0.92 6.60 6.98
N SER A 162 0.22 5.80 6.18
CA SER A 162 -0.56 4.67 6.67
C SER A 162 -0.78 3.60 5.59
N TYR A 163 -0.79 2.34 6.01
CA TYR A 163 -1.11 1.18 5.18
C TYR A 163 -2.54 0.68 5.46
N ILE A 164 -3.31 0.46 4.41
CA ILE A 164 -4.72 0.04 4.50
C ILE A 164 -4.84 -1.48 4.39
N ARG A 165 -4.33 -2.07 3.31
CA ARG A 165 -4.51 -3.51 3.02
C ARG A 165 -3.60 -4.01 1.90
N PRO A 166 -3.41 -5.34 1.77
CA PRO A 166 -2.73 -5.92 0.61
C PRO A 166 -3.57 -5.78 -0.67
N GLU A 167 -2.92 -6.04 -1.81
CA GLU A 167 -3.61 -6.25 -3.09
C GLU A 167 -4.58 -7.44 -2.99
N ALA A 168 -5.69 -7.36 -3.71
CA ALA A 168 -6.73 -8.39 -3.67
C ALA A 168 -7.29 -8.64 -5.07
N ASN A 169 -7.69 -9.88 -5.33
CA ASN A 169 -8.44 -10.24 -6.53
C ASN A 169 -9.94 -10.05 -6.27
N PHE A 170 -10.65 -9.57 -7.28
CA PHE A 170 -12.10 -9.35 -7.22
C PHE A 170 -12.82 -10.21 -8.24
N THR A 171 -13.97 -10.75 -7.86
CA THR A 171 -14.81 -11.59 -8.71
C THR A 171 -15.71 -10.79 -9.65
N SER A 172 -15.83 -9.48 -9.46
CA SER A 172 -16.60 -8.58 -10.33
C SER A 172 -16.03 -7.16 -10.31
N LEU A 173 -16.35 -6.39 -11.35
CA LEU A 173 -16.00 -4.97 -11.43
C LEU A 173 -16.66 -4.15 -10.31
N GLN A 174 -17.91 -4.47 -9.96
CA GLN A 174 -18.61 -3.77 -8.88
C GLN A 174 -17.92 -3.99 -7.52
N ALA A 175 -17.51 -5.23 -7.23
CA ALA A 175 -16.79 -5.54 -5.98
C ALA A 175 -15.45 -4.79 -5.89
N LEU A 176 -14.75 -4.62 -7.03
CA LEU A 176 -13.55 -3.79 -7.11
C LEU A 176 -13.86 -2.31 -6.80
N ILE A 177 -14.89 -1.75 -7.44
CA ILE A 177 -15.31 -0.35 -7.25
C ILE A 177 -15.69 -0.09 -5.79
N ASP A 178 -16.57 -0.92 -5.23
CA ASP A 178 -17.03 -0.82 -3.85
C ASP A 178 -15.86 -0.85 -2.88
N ARG A 179 -14.88 -1.74 -3.13
CA ARG A 179 -13.69 -1.82 -2.30
C ARG A 179 -12.81 -0.58 -2.39
N ILE A 180 -12.62 -0.02 -3.58
CA ILE A 180 -11.83 1.21 -3.75
C ILE A 180 -12.49 2.39 -3.02
N HIS A 181 -13.82 2.50 -3.09
CA HIS A 181 -14.54 3.53 -2.32
C HIS A 181 -14.42 3.32 -0.81
N GLU A 182 -14.46 2.08 -0.33
CA GLU A 182 -14.20 1.79 1.08
C GLU A 182 -12.77 2.14 1.49
N ASP A 183 -11.77 1.85 0.66
CA ASP A 183 -10.38 2.23 0.91
C ASP A 183 -10.23 3.76 1.00
N ALA A 184 -10.91 4.51 0.12
CA ALA A 184 -10.95 5.98 0.19
C ALA A 184 -11.61 6.48 1.49
N ASN A 185 -12.71 5.86 1.92
CA ASN A 185 -13.39 6.20 3.18
C ASN A 185 -12.54 5.85 4.41
N GLN A 186 -11.80 4.74 4.37
CA GLN A 186 -10.84 4.36 5.43
C GLN A 186 -9.70 5.37 5.50
N SER A 187 -9.13 5.75 4.35
CA SER A 187 -8.12 6.81 4.25
C SER A 187 -8.61 8.12 4.87
N ARG A 188 -9.83 8.60 4.51
CA ARG A 188 -10.40 9.82 5.10
C ARG A 188 -10.44 9.76 6.62
N ARG A 189 -11.00 8.68 7.18
CA ARG A 189 -11.15 8.46 8.63
C ARG A 189 -9.81 8.39 9.34
N ALA A 190 -8.87 7.60 8.81
CA ALA A 190 -7.55 7.44 9.42
C ALA A 190 -6.79 8.77 9.46
N LEU A 191 -6.81 9.52 8.35
CA LEU A 191 -6.11 10.80 8.23
C LEU A 191 -6.76 11.97 8.98
N ASP A 192 -7.95 11.78 9.58
CA ASP A 192 -8.52 12.75 10.56
C ASP A 192 -7.93 12.58 11.96
N HIS A 193 -7.31 11.44 12.26
CA HIS A 193 -6.73 11.19 13.57
C HIS A 193 -5.51 12.09 13.82
N PRO A 194 -5.35 12.70 15.02
CA PRO A 194 -4.28 13.68 15.29
C PRO A 194 -2.85 13.23 14.95
N GLN A 195 -2.54 11.94 15.16
CA GLN A 195 -1.21 11.41 14.83
C GLN A 195 -0.93 11.47 13.32
N LEU A 196 -1.92 11.15 12.48
CA LEU A 196 -1.76 11.13 11.03
C LEU A 196 -2.04 12.49 10.39
N SER A 197 -3.00 13.26 10.91
CA SER A 197 -3.35 14.57 10.37
C SER A 197 -2.19 15.57 10.45
N SER A 198 -1.26 15.40 11.39
CA SER A 198 -0.04 16.20 11.50
C SER A 198 0.80 16.22 10.20
N PHE A 199 0.80 15.11 9.44
CA PHE A 199 1.52 15.00 8.16
C PHE A 199 0.98 15.94 7.07
N SER A 200 -0.24 16.48 7.22
CA SER A 200 -0.73 17.51 6.30
C SER A 200 0.10 18.79 6.35
N ASN A 201 0.91 18.99 7.39
CA ASN A 201 1.79 20.15 7.55
C ASN A 201 3.26 19.84 7.25
N ASP A 202 3.57 18.63 6.77
CA ASP A 202 4.93 18.22 6.45
C ASP A 202 5.57 19.18 5.45
N VAL A 203 6.82 19.58 5.72
CA VAL A 203 7.57 20.52 4.86
C VAL A 203 7.74 19.98 3.44
N PHE A 204 7.75 18.64 3.28
CA PHE A 204 7.84 17.98 2.00
C PHE A 204 6.64 18.24 1.08
N LEU A 205 5.47 18.62 1.63
CA LEU A 205 4.28 18.94 0.84
C LEU A 205 4.28 20.38 0.32
N LYS A 206 5.25 21.21 0.72
CA LYS A 206 5.31 22.61 0.27
C LYS A 206 5.87 22.69 -1.16
N PRO A 207 5.33 23.61 -2.00
CA PRO A 207 5.79 23.82 -3.38
C PRO A 207 7.29 24.02 -3.56
#